data_AF-M6KL82-F1
#
_entry.id   AF-M6KL82-F1
#
_cell.length_a   1.000
_cell.length_b   1.000
_cell.length_c   1.000
_cell.angle_alpha   90.00
_cell.angle_beta   90.00
_cell.angle_gamma   90.00
#
_symmetry.space_group_name_H-M   'P 1'
#
loop_
_entity.id
_entity.type
_entity.pdbx_description
1 polymer ?
#
loop_
_entity_poly.entity_id
_entity_poly.type
_entity_poly.pdbx_seq_one_letter_code
_entity_poly.pdbx_strand_id
1 'polypeptide(L)'
;MKRSLVATALEETWPGFDVPVLFLGEWCKIYNRRKVWEKFDSETLPYHWDDREKLQKDYFKLQSLYEDILLPSVSQNLNRIHNIDRSLEFWRILVGPWLGLFIHIVYDRFESIRILKESGDFILPPRFVCKEADMVPNGMMEFYNFFANDYWNQWLFSSILDFFFQRDNVQCLFIQGSPVYHSRIFQKSKSFKERCKDYLSEFCVRKNEAFIIADYFPLKYSILWQLKLKQFPRKRRNKMLEVFEFDRNIRSDWNLPQFSDDNFFLL
;
A
#
# COMPACT_ATOMS: atom_id res chain seq x y z
N MET A 1 6.26 24.65 24.77
CA MET A 1 6.33 25.34 23.46
C MET A 1 5.81 24.33 22.44
N LYS A 2 4.91 24.71 21.53
CA LYS A 2 4.35 23.76 20.56
C LYS A 2 5.43 23.31 19.58
N ARG A 3 5.47 22.01 19.29
CA ARG A 3 6.43 21.40 18.37
C ARG A 3 5.81 21.13 17.01
N SER A 4 6.58 21.32 15.94
CA SER A 4 6.12 21.03 14.57
C SER A 4 6.09 19.53 14.33
N LEU A 5 4.95 19.02 13.89
CA LEU A 5 4.75 17.60 13.64
C LEU A 5 5.50 17.14 12.39
N VAL A 6 6.27 16.09 12.52
CA VAL A 6 6.89 15.34 11.43
C VAL A 6 6.30 13.93 11.40
N ALA A 7 5.67 13.56 10.28
CA ALA A 7 4.93 12.31 10.15
C ALA A 7 5.72 11.17 9.45
N THR A 8 6.75 11.51 8.67
CA THR A 8 7.56 10.56 7.89
C THR A 8 9.04 10.94 7.89
N ALA A 9 9.88 10.07 7.33
CA ALA A 9 11.30 10.35 7.13
C ALA A 9 11.60 11.24 5.90
N LEU A 10 10.56 11.83 5.28
CA LEU A 10 10.71 12.71 4.13
C LEU A 10 11.24 14.08 4.56
N GLU A 11 12.57 14.22 4.61
CA GLU A 11 13.27 15.39 5.14
C GLU A 11 12.90 16.71 4.43
N GLU A 12 12.45 16.68 3.17
CA GLU A 12 11.96 17.86 2.45
C GLU A 12 10.70 18.47 3.08
N THR A 13 10.02 17.72 3.96
CA THR A 13 8.84 18.17 4.70
C THR A 13 9.14 18.64 6.12
N TRP A 14 10.39 18.51 6.56
CA TRP A 14 10.80 18.87 7.91
C TRP A 14 11.01 20.39 8.02
N PRO A 15 10.74 21.00 9.19
CA PRO A 15 10.97 22.42 9.40
C PRO A 15 12.48 22.74 9.50
N GLY A 16 12.81 24.03 9.61
CA GLY A 16 14.16 24.49 9.92
C GLY A 16 14.64 23.99 11.29
N PHE A 17 15.97 23.88 11.47
CA PHE A 17 16.59 23.38 12.71
C PHE A 17 16.33 24.25 13.96
N ASP A 18 15.86 25.47 13.76
CA ASP A 18 15.45 26.42 14.82
C ASP A 18 14.05 26.13 15.39
N VAL A 19 13.29 25.23 14.74
CA VAL A 19 11.93 24.85 15.15
C VAL A 19 11.97 23.53 15.92
N PRO A 20 11.38 23.44 17.12
CA PRO A 20 11.31 22.18 17.84
C PRO A 20 10.34 21.21 17.15
N VAL A 21 10.68 19.92 17.11
CA VAL A 21 10.01 18.89 16.31
C VAL A 21 9.34 17.83 17.18
N LEU A 22 8.14 17.42 16.79
CA LEU A 22 7.49 16.22 17.31
C LEU A 22 7.46 15.17 16.21
N PHE A 23 8.29 14.14 16.33
CA PHE A 23 8.24 12.98 15.44
C PHE A 23 7.05 12.10 15.83
N LEU A 24 6.20 11.77 14.85
CA LEU A 24 5.02 10.93 15.04
C LEU A 24 5.37 9.50 15.46
N GLY A 25 6.60 9.07 15.18
CA GLY A 25 7.13 7.80 15.62
C GLY A 25 8.56 7.57 15.14
N GLU A 26 9.17 6.47 15.58
CA GLU A 26 10.57 6.12 15.28
C GLU A 26 10.86 5.96 13.78
N TRP A 27 9.85 5.63 12.96
CA TRP A 27 10.01 5.52 11.50
C TRP A 27 10.45 6.83 10.83
N CYS A 28 10.26 7.98 11.48
CA CYS A 28 10.76 9.26 10.96
C CYS A 28 12.29 9.35 11.04
N LYS A 29 12.94 8.58 11.91
CA LYS A 29 14.37 8.71 12.24
C LYS A 29 15.19 7.60 11.59
N ILE A 30 15.42 7.72 10.28
CA ILE A 30 16.29 6.78 9.56
C ILE A 30 17.68 6.75 10.22
N TYR A 31 18.14 5.55 10.59
CA TYR A 31 19.42 5.38 11.31
C TYR A 31 20.60 6.01 10.58
N ASN A 32 20.69 5.81 9.26
CA ASN A 32 21.77 6.38 8.43
C ASN A 32 21.72 7.92 8.33
N ARG A 33 20.60 8.54 8.74
CA ARG A 33 20.40 9.99 8.75
C ARG A 33 20.48 10.59 10.17
N ARG A 34 21.02 9.84 11.14
CA ARG A 34 21.21 10.25 12.53
C ARG A 34 21.80 11.63 12.73
N LYS A 35 22.86 11.95 11.97
CA LYS A 35 23.51 13.26 12.00
C LYS A 35 22.59 14.43 11.61
N VAL A 36 21.44 14.18 10.99
CA VAL A 36 20.46 15.18 10.61
C VAL A 36 19.43 15.34 11.73
N TRP A 37 18.72 14.26 12.09
CA TRP A 37 17.61 14.36 13.04
C TRP A 37 18.06 14.63 14.48
N GLU A 38 19.27 14.25 14.90
CA GLU A 38 19.79 14.59 16.24
C GLU A 38 20.04 16.08 16.45
N LYS A 39 20.03 16.89 15.39
CA LYS A 39 20.22 18.34 15.49
C LYS A 39 18.97 19.07 15.97
N PHE A 40 17.79 18.45 15.85
CA PHE A 40 16.54 19.06 16.28
C PHE A 40 16.34 18.87 17.80
N ASP A 41 15.85 19.92 18.47
CA ASP A 41 15.14 19.72 19.74
C ASP A 41 13.86 18.95 19.43
N SER A 42 13.85 17.66 19.76
CA SER A 42 12.81 16.75 19.30
C SER A 42 12.30 15.80 20.37
N GLU A 43 11.01 15.53 20.29
CA GLU A 43 10.34 14.43 21.00
C GLU A 43 9.81 13.43 19.98
N THR A 44 9.61 12.18 20.40
CA THR A 44 9.06 11.13 19.55
C THR A 44 7.90 10.48 20.27
N LEU A 45 6.75 10.36 19.59
CA LEU A 45 5.61 9.67 20.16
C LEU A 45 5.84 8.15 20.20
N PRO A 46 5.38 7.47 21.27
CA PRO A 46 5.44 6.02 21.34
C PRO A 46 4.53 5.42 20.26
N TYR A 47 4.95 4.28 19.73
CA TYR A 47 4.13 3.59 18.73
C TYR A 47 2.98 2.83 19.40
N HIS A 48 1.77 3.04 18.90
CA HIS A 48 0.56 2.54 19.55
C HIS A 48 0.44 1.00 19.57
N TRP A 49 1.05 0.29 18.62
CA TRP A 49 1.12 -1.18 18.60
C TRP A 49 2.35 -1.77 19.32
N ASP A 50 3.16 -0.94 19.98
CA ASP A 50 4.12 -1.45 20.98
C ASP A 50 3.36 -2.02 22.20
N ASP A 51 2.16 -1.50 22.48
CA ASP A 51 1.20 -2.14 23.37
C ASP A 51 0.60 -3.39 22.67
N ARG A 52 0.93 -4.56 23.22
CA ARG A 52 0.53 -5.86 22.67
C ARG A 52 -0.95 -6.17 22.90
N GLU A 53 -1.55 -5.65 23.97
CA GLU A 53 -2.98 -5.83 24.21
C GLU A 53 -3.78 -5.02 23.19
N LYS A 54 -3.35 -3.77 22.94
CA LYS A 54 -3.93 -2.92 21.89
C LYS A 54 -3.77 -3.55 20.51
N LEU A 55 -2.57 -4.01 20.14
CA LEU A 55 -2.33 -4.69 18.87
C LEU A 55 -3.25 -5.89 18.66
N GLN A 56 -3.43 -6.72 19.69
CA GLN A 56 -4.31 -7.89 19.61
C GLN A 56 -5.77 -7.48 19.41
N LYS A 57 -6.25 -6.47 20.16
CA LYS A 57 -7.62 -5.95 20.03
C LYS A 57 -7.85 -5.38 18.63
N ASP A 58 -6.94 -4.53 18.17
CA ASP A 58 -7.01 -3.91 16.85
C ASP A 58 -6.96 -4.96 15.74
N TYR A 59 -6.16 -6.02 15.88
CA TYR A 59 -6.11 -7.12 14.90
C TYR A 59 -7.49 -7.76 14.69
N PHE A 60 -8.21 -8.13 15.76
CA PHE A 60 -9.54 -8.74 15.63
C PHE A 60 -10.57 -7.75 15.09
N LYS A 61 -10.50 -6.48 15.51
CA LYS A 61 -11.33 -5.41 14.96
C LYS A 61 -11.14 -5.25 13.45
N LEU A 62 -9.89 -5.19 12.98
CA LEU A 62 -9.57 -5.04 11.57
C LEU A 62 -9.91 -6.28 10.77
N GLN A 63 -9.80 -7.47 11.37
CA GLN A 63 -10.25 -8.71 10.75
C GLN A 63 -11.76 -8.70 10.50
N SER A 64 -12.57 -8.31 11.49
CA SER A 64 -14.02 -8.16 11.31
C SER A 64 -14.37 -7.07 10.31
N LEU A 65 -13.70 -5.91 10.36
CA LEU A 65 -13.90 -4.85 9.37
C LEU A 65 -13.62 -5.33 7.94
N TYR A 66 -12.57 -6.13 7.75
CA TYR A 66 -12.24 -6.71 6.46
C TYR A 66 -13.26 -7.77 6.03
N GLU A 67 -13.51 -8.79 6.85
CA GLU A 67 -14.32 -9.97 6.49
C GLU A 67 -15.81 -9.65 6.39
N ASP A 68 -16.34 -8.94 7.37
CA ASP A 68 -17.78 -8.80 7.56
C ASP A 68 -18.34 -7.61 6.76
N ILE A 69 -17.49 -6.63 6.44
CA ILE A 69 -17.95 -5.35 5.92
C ILE A 69 -17.31 -4.99 4.57
N LEU A 70 -15.99 -4.80 4.55
CA LEU A 70 -15.32 -4.26 3.37
C LEU A 70 -15.25 -5.27 2.23
N LEU A 71 -14.91 -6.53 2.50
CA LEU A 71 -14.79 -7.54 1.46
C LEU A 71 -16.14 -7.81 0.74
N PRO A 72 -17.29 -7.95 1.42
CA PRO A 72 -18.60 -8.07 0.76
C PRO A 72 -18.95 -6.87 -0.11
N SER A 73 -18.75 -5.64 0.39
CA SER A 73 -19.03 -4.41 -0.36
C SER A 73 -18.14 -4.29 -1.60
N VAL A 74 -16.83 -4.54 -1.44
CA VAL A 74 -15.87 -4.52 -2.56
C VAL A 74 -16.24 -5.57 -3.60
N SER A 75 -16.56 -6.80 -3.18
CA SER A 75 -16.99 -7.89 -4.07
C SER A 75 -18.20 -7.50 -4.91
N GLN A 76 -19.22 -6.88 -4.32
CA GLN A 76 -20.42 -6.45 -5.03
C GLN A 76 -20.12 -5.32 -6.03
N ASN A 77 -19.33 -4.32 -5.62
CA ASN A 77 -18.92 -3.23 -6.49
C ASN A 77 -18.09 -3.75 -7.68
N LEU A 78 -17.17 -4.68 -7.46
CA LEU A 78 -16.36 -5.26 -8.53
C LEU A 78 -17.20 -6.12 -9.50
N ASN A 79 -18.14 -6.92 -9.00
CA ASN A 79 -19.10 -7.63 -9.86
C ASN A 79 -19.87 -6.65 -10.76
N ARG A 80 -20.35 -5.53 -10.20
CA ARG A 80 -21.07 -4.48 -10.93
C ARG A 80 -20.19 -3.80 -11.99
N ILE A 81 -18.99 -3.36 -11.61
CA ILE A 81 -18.05 -2.67 -12.50
C ILE A 81 -17.63 -3.57 -13.68
N HIS A 82 -17.39 -4.85 -13.40
CA HIS A 82 -16.97 -5.81 -14.43
C HIS A 82 -18.13 -6.49 -15.15
N ASN A 83 -19.37 -6.22 -14.77
CA ASN A 83 -20.58 -6.88 -15.26
C ASN A 83 -20.45 -8.42 -15.22
N ILE A 84 -19.99 -8.96 -14.09
CA ILE A 84 -19.87 -10.39 -13.82
C ILE A 84 -20.54 -10.77 -12.51
N ASP A 85 -20.86 -12.05 -12.38
CA ASP A 85 -21.36 -12.62 -11.12
C ASP A 85 -20.35 -13.66 -10.61
N ARG A 86 -19.52 -13.25 -9.65
CA ARG A 86 -18.53 -14.09 -8.97
C ARG A 86 -18.79 -14.10 -7.47
N SER A 87 -18.49 -15.24 -6.85
CA SER A 87 -18.67 -15.45 -5.42
C SER A 87 -17.78 -14.55 -4.57
N LEU A 88 -18.17 -14.34 -3.32
CA LEU A 88 -17.33 -13.66 -2.33
C LEU A 88 -15.97 -14.34 -2.17
N GLU A 89 -15.94 -15.68 -2.19
CA GLU A 89 -14.71 -16.48 -2.11
C GLU A 89 -13.76 -16.19 -3.28
N PHE A 90 -14.29 -16.05 -4.50
CA PHE A 90 -13.48 -15.69 -5.67
C PHE A 90 -12.77 -14.35 -5.45
N TRP A 91 -13.50 -13.33 -4.98
CA TRP A 91 -12.92 -12.02 -4.70
C TRP A 91 -11.99 -12.03 -3.47
N ARG A 92 -12.29 -12.84 -2.46
CA ARG A 92 -11.38 -13.08 -1.32
C ARG A 92 -10.03 -13.57 -1.78
N ILE A 93 -10.00 -14.51 -2.73
CA ILE A 93 -8.76 -15.03 -3.29
C ILE A 93 -8.05 -13.97 -4.12
N LEU A 94 -8.80 -13.22 -4.94
CA LEU A 94 -8.22 -12.31 -5.93
C LEU A 94 -7.76 -10.97 -5.32
N VAL A 95 -8.63 -10.27 -4.59
CA VAL A 95 -8.37 -8.91 -4.05
C VAL A 95 -8.20 -8.90 -2.54
N GLY A 96 -8.63 -9.95 -1.85
CA GLY A 96 -8.56 -10.04 -0.39
C GLY A 96 -7.18 -9.76 0.23
N PRO A 97 -6.08 -10.35 -0.29
CA PRO A 97 -4.74 -10.08 0.24
C PRO A 97 -4.35 -8.61 0.17
N TRP A 98 -4.70 -7.93 -0.93
CA TRP A 98 -4.43 -6.50 -1.10
C TRP A 98 -5.30 -5.67 -0.14
N LEU A 99 -6.60 -5.96 -0.07
CA LEU A 99 -7.56 -5.22 0.76
C LEU A 99 -7.21 -5.33 2.25
N GLY A 100 -6.90 -6.54 2.73
CA GLY A 100 -6.52 -6.77 4.12
C GLY A 100 -5.27 -5.97 4.52
N LEU A 101 -4.23 -5.98 3.67
CA LEU A 101 -3.01 -5.20 3.91
C LEU A 101 -3.29 -3.69 3.87
N PHE A 102 -4.07 -3.23 2.89
CA PHE A 102 -4.46 -1.83 2.76
C PHE A 102 -5.17 -1.32 4.02
N ILE A 103 -6.16 -2.07 4.52
CA ILE A 103 -6.92 -1.71 5.72
C ILE A 103 -6.00 -1.55 6.94
N HIS A 104 -5.10 -2.50 7.18
CA HIS A 104 -4.20 -2.45 8.34
C HIS A 104 -3.23 -1.27 8.26
N ILE A 105 -2.66 -1.02 7.07
CA ILE A 105 -1.74 0.10 6.86
C ILE A 105 -2.45 1.44 7.06
N VAL A 106 -3.63 1.62 6.48
CA VAL A 106 -4.40 2.86 6.61
C VAL A 106 -4.84 3.08 8.05
N TYR A 107 -5.33 2.04 8.72
CA TYR A 107 -5.72 2.12 10.13
C TYR A 107 -4.54 2.50 11.03
N ASP A 108 -3.35 1.92 10.81
CA ASP A 108 -2.16 2.26 11.59
C ASP A 108 -1.82 3.75 11.51
N ARG A 109 -1.86 4.32 10.29
CA ARG A 109 -1.62 5.76 10.10
C ARG A 109 -2.73 6.61 10.69
N PHE A 110 -3.98 6.18 10.53
CA PHE A 110 -5.15 6.86 11.07
C PHE A 110 -5.09 6.92 12.60
N GLU A 111 -4.81 5.79 13.24
CA GLU A 111 -4.75 5.64 14.68
C GLU A 111 -3.61 6.44 15.29
N SER A 112 -2.45 6.48 14.63
CA SER A 112 -1.31 7.32 15.04
C SER A 112 -1.71 8.81 15.10
N ILE A 113 -2.46 9.31 14.12
CA ILE A 113 -2.95 10.69 14.12
C ILE A 113 -4.10 10.89 15.10
N ARG A 114 -4.98 9.89 15.29
CA ARG A 114 -6.07 9.94 16.25
C ARG A 114 -5.54 10.11 17.68
N ILE A 115 -4.53 9.33 18.06
CA ILE A 115 -3.87 9.43 19.37
C ILE A 115 -3.13 10.77 19.49
N LEU A 116 -2.42 11.22 18.44
CA LEU A 116 -1.81 12.54 18.43
C LEU A 116 -2.86 13.64 18.69
N LYS A 117 -4.04 13.56 18.09
CA LYS A 117 -5.13 14.53 18.27
C LYS A 117 -5.54 14.66 19.75
N GLU A 118 -5.51 13.57 20.51
CA GLU A 118 -5.83 13.59 21.96
C GLU A 118 -4.77 14.35 22.78
N SER A 119 -3.52 14.40 22.33
CA SER A 119 -2.44 15.14 23.02
C SER A 119 -2.58 16.67 22.92
N GLY A 120 -3.18 17.17 21.84
CA GLY A 120 -3.52 18.59 21.64
C GLY A 120 -2.35 19.59 21.48
N ASP A 121 -1.09 19.18 21.66
CA ASP A 121 0.05 20.11 21.78
C ASP A 121 1.09 19.97 20.67
N PHE A 122 0.72 20.39 19.45
CA PHE A 122 1.61 20.40 18.28
C PHE A 122 1.21 21.46 17.25
N ILE A 123 2.08 21.70 16.28
CA ILE A 123 1.85 22.53 15.11
C ILE A 123 1.73 21.62 13.89
N LEU A 124 0.66 21.78 13.13
CA LEU A 124 0.42 21.01 11.92
C LEU A 124 1.49 21.31 10.86
N PRO A 125 1.97 20.30 10.11
CA PRO A 125 2.87 20.53 9.01
C PRO A 125 2.10 21.14 7.83
N PRO A 126 2.79 21.78 6.87
CA PRO A 126 2.18 22.19 5.62
C PRO A 126 1.47 21.03 4.92
N ARG A 127 0.45 21.35 4.15
CA ARG A 127 -0.30 20.37 3.37
C ARG A 127 0.60 19.80 2.26
N PHE A 128 0.73 18.47 2.22
CA PHE A 128 1.44 17.80 1.13
C PHE A 128 0.50 17.64 -0.06
N VAL A 129 0.86 18.22 -1.21
CA VAL A 129 0.03 18.20 -2.42
C VAL A 129 0.73 17.44 -3.53
N CYS A 130 0.06 16.41 -4.03
CA CYS A 130 0.50 15.58 -5.16
C CYS A 130 -0.68 15.25 -6.07
N LYS A 131 -0.39 14.71 -7.27
CA LYS A 131 -1.44 14.21 -8.16
C LYS A 131 -1.98 12.89 -7.63
N GLU A 132 -3.30 12.76 -7.58
CA GLU A 132 -3.97 11.54 -7.11
C GLU A 132 -3.52 10.30 -7.91
N ALA A 133 -3.40 10.43 -9.23
CA ALA A 133 -2.97 9.34 -10.11
C ALA A 133 -1.60 8.75 -9.73
N ASP A 134 -0.70 9.55 -9.17
CA ASP A 134 0.65 9.12 -8.79
C ASP A 134 0.65 8.31 -7.47
N MET A 135 -0.42 8.43 -6.67
CA MET A 135 -0.57 7.78 -5.36
C MET A 135 -1.41 6.50 -5.42
N VAL A 136 -1.74 6.07 -6.63
CA VAL A 136 -2.57 4.90 -6.89
C VAL A 136 -1.73 3.79 -7.51
N PRO A 137 -1.57 2.63 -6.83
CA PRO A 137 -0.82 1.52 -7.38
C PRO A 137 -1.65 0.80 -8.46
N ASN A 138 -0.98 0.30 -9.50
CA ASN A 138 -1.58 -0.52 -10.55
C ASN A 138 -1.92 -1.94 -10.08
N GLY A 139 -1.21 -2.42 -9.04
CA GLY A 139 -1.43 -3.74 -8.47
C GLY A 139 -0.55 -4.01 -7.26
N MET A 140 -0.58 -5.25 -6.78
CA MET A 140 0.05 -5.64 -5.51
C MET A 140 1.55 -5.33 -5.45
N MET A 141 2.29 -5.59 -6.53
CA MET A 141 3.74 -5.35 -6.57
C MET A 141 4.11 -3.88 -6.44
N GLU A 142 3.32 -3.00 -7.05
CA GLU A 142 3.52 -1.56 -6.92
C GLU A 142 3.06 -1.07 -5.55
N PHE A 143 1.96 -1.64 -5.02
CA PHE A 143 1.50 -1.33 -3.67
C PHE A 143 2.56 -1.67 -2.60
N TYR A 144 3.30 -2.78 -2.75
CA TYR A 144 4.44 -3.09 -1.89
C TYR A 144 5.49 -1.98 -1.86
N ASN A 145 5.76 -1.36 -3.01
CA ASN A 145 6.70 -0.24 -3.08
C ASN A 145 6.10 1.03 -2.44
N PHE A 146 4.79 1.23 -2.55
CA PHE A 146 4.11 2.44 -2.07
C PHE A 146 4.12 2.52 -0.56
N PHE A 147 3.66 1.48 0.15
CA PHE A 147 3.58 1.58 1.60
C PHE A 147 4.96 1.65 2.29
N ALA A 148 6.02 1.19 1.62
CA ALA A 148 7.40 1.33 2.09
C ALA A 148 8.02 2.71 1.77
N ASN A 149 7.36 3.53 0.94
CA ASN A 149 7.88 4.80 0.46
C ASN A 149 7.32 5.98 1.29
N ASP A 150 8.19 6.86 1.76
CA ASP A 150 7.79 8.02 2.57
C ASP A 150 6.90 9.03 1.83
N TYR A 151 7.01 9.16 0.49
CA TYR A 151 6.13 10.05 -0.28
C TYR A 151 4.66 9.60 -0.22
N TRP A 152 4.40 8.31 -0.38
CA TRP A 152 3.04 7.77 -0.29
C TRP A 152 2.52 7.84 1.14
N ASN A 153 3.36 7.52 2.13
CA ASN A 153 3.01 7.66 3.54
C ASN A 153 2.71 9.12 3.90
N GLN A 154 3.50 10.08 3.40
CA GLN A 154 3.32 11.50 3.63
C GLN A 154 2.00 11.99 3.02
N TRP A 155 1.66 11.54 1.82
CA TRP A 155 0.36 11.81 1.20
C TRP A 155 -0.80 11.26 2.03
N LEU A 156 -0.68 10.02 2.51
CA LEU A 156 -1.71 9.39 3.35
C LEU A 156 -1.87 10.13 4.69
N PHE A 157 -0.77 10.43 5.39
CA PHE A 157 -0.81 11.22 6.62
C PHE A 157 -1.39 12.61 6.38
N SER A 158 -1.04 13.28 5.28
CA SER A 158 -1.61 14.57 4.92
C SER A 158 -3.12 14.48 4.71
N SER A 159 -3.61 13.42 4.07
CA SER A 159 -5.04 13.17 3.88
C SER A 159 -5.77 12.93 5.21
N ILE A 160 -5.16 12.18 6.13
CA ILE A 160 -5.71 11.91 7.47
C ILE A 160 -5.72 13.19 8.33
N LEU A 161 -4.67 14.01 8.24
CA LEU A 161 -4.62 15.31 8.90
C LEU A 161 -5.71 16.26 8.37
N ASP A 162 -5.93 16.28 7.05
CA ASP A 162 -7.02 17.05 6.45
C ASP A 162 -8.39 16.59 6.98
N PHE A 163 -8.58 15.27 7.12
CA PHE A 163 -9.80 14.70 7.69
C PHE A 163 -10.04 15.14 9.15
N PHE A 164 -9.02 15.08 10.00
CA PHE A 164 -9.18 15.38 11.43
C PHE A 164 -9.21 16.87 11.78
N PHE A 165 -8.48 17.69 11.04
CA PHE A 165 -8.20 19.09 11.40
C PHE A 165 -8.73 20.11 10.40
N GLN A 166 -9.34 19.67 9.28
CA GLN A 166 -9.95 20.55 8.27
C GLN A 166 -9.00 21.67 7.83
N ARG A 167 -7.75 21.31 7.51
CA ARG A 167 -6.69 22.27 7.22
C ARG A 167 -7.02 23.15 6.02
N ASP A 168 -6.78 24.46 6.17
CA ASP A 168 -6.89 25.42 5.07
C ASP A 168 -5.75 25.27 4.05
N ASN A 169 -6.01 25.67 2.80
CA ASN A 169 -5.05 25.60 1.68
C ASN A 169 -3.90 26.63 1.73
N VAL A 170 -3.64 27.26 2.88
CA VAL A 170 -2.78 28.45 2.97
C VAL A 170 -1.29 28.09 2.91
N GLN A 171 -0.88 26.90 3.38
CA GLN A 171 0.50 26.43 3.31
C GLN A 171 0.57 25.06 2.63
N CYS A 172 0.92 25.06 1.34
CA CYS A 172 1.04 23.86 0.53
C CYS A 172 2.51 23.61 0.15
N LEU A 173 2.96 22.38 0.34
CA LEU A 173 4.21 21.87 -0.21
C LEU A 173 3.88 21.07 -1.47
N PHE A 174 4.23 21.64 -2.62
CA PHE A 174 4.17 20.95 -3.91
C PHE A 174 5.49 20.22 -4.10
N ILE A 175 5.47 18.91 -3.88
CA ILE A 175 6.62 18.07 -4.16
C ILE A 175 6.25 17.25 -5.38
N GLN A 176 7.04 17.38 -6.45
CA GLN A 176 6.99 16.39 -7.52
C GLN A 176 7.44 15.08 -6.88
N GLY A 177 6.54 14.12 -6.76
CA GLY A 177 6.90 12.80 -6.28
C GLY A 177 8.14 12.36 -7.04
N SER A 178 9.14 11.79 -6.33
CA SER A 178 10.17 11.00 -7.01
C SER A 178 9.43 10.17 -8.04
N PRO A 179 9.86 10.15 -9.33
CA PRO A 179 9.23 9.28 -10.30
C PRO A 179 9.19 7.94 -9.62
N VAL A 180 7.98 7.49 -9.29
CA VAL A 180 7.82 6.17 -8.70
C VAL A 180 8.63 5.32 -9.67
N TYR A 181 9.50 4.48 -9.13
CA TYR A 181 9.86 3.30 -9.88
C TYR A 181 8.54 2.51 -10.04
N HIS A 182 7.58 3.02 -10.84
CA HIS A 182 7.07 2.24 -11.94
C HIS A 182 8.33 1.57 -12.39
N SER A 183 8.45 0.27 -12.15
CA SER A 183 9.30 -0.52 -12.99
C SER A 183 8.92 -0.02 -14.37
N ARG A 184 9.76 0.85 -14.96
CA ARG A 184 9.69 1.15 -16.38
C ARG A 184 9.99 -0.22 -16.88
N ILE A 185 8.93 -0.99 -17.09
CA ILE A 185 9.05 -2.23 -17.77
C ILE A 185 9.27 -1.73 -19.18
N PHE A 186 10.51 -1.34 -19.44
CA PHE A 186 11.02 -1.09 -20.75
C PHE A 186 10.64 -2.38 -21.46
N GLN A 187 9.60 -2.27 -22.30
CA GLN A 187 9.39 -3.20 -23.38
C GLN A 187 10.64 -3.05 -24.24
N LYS A 188 11.74 -3.67 -23.81
CA LYS A 188 12.78 -4.07 -24.74
C LYS A 188 12.05 -4.92 -25.75
N SER A 189 12.12 -4.53 -27.02
CA SER A 189 11.62 -5.35 -28.12
C SER A 189 12.11 -6.78 -27.90
N LYS A 190 11.18 -7.69 -27.64
CA LYS A 190 11.53 -9.08 -27.31
C LYS A 190 12.43 -9.61 -28.43
N SER A 191 13.60 -10.12 -28.06
CA SER A 191 14.48 -10.79 -29.02
C SER A 191 13.73 -11.99 -29.63
N PHE A 192 14.06 -12.38 -30.87
CA PHE A 192 13.50 -13.58 -31.50
C PHE A 192 13.64 -14.82 -30.58
N LYS A 193 14.73 -14.91 -29.81
CA LYS A 193 14.94 -15.97 -28.81
C LYS A 193 13.95 -15.94 -27.65
N GLU A 194 13.47 -14.76 -27.25
CA GLU A 194 12.47 -14.60 -26.19
C GLU A 194 11.07 -14.93 -26.70
N ARG A 195 10.74 -14.53 -27.93
CA ARG A 195 9.50 -14.93 -28.61
C ARG A 195 9.41 -16.46 -28.74
N CYS A 196 10.46 -17.13 -29.22
CA CYS A 196 10.46 -18.60 -29.33
C CYS A 196 10.30 -19.30 -27.98
N LYS A 197 10.87 -18.75 -26.89
CA LYS A 197 10.71 -19.31 -25.54
C LYS A 197 9.28 -19.18 -25.04
N ASP A 198 8.61 -18.07 -25.33
CA ASP A 198 7.21 -17.86 -24.95
C ASP A 198 6.30 -18.83 -25.72
N TYR A 199 6.50 -19.01 -27.03
CA TYR A 199 5.75 -19.99 -27.85
C TYR A 199 5.94 -21.44 -27.37
N LEU A 200 7.16 -21.83 -26.99
CA LEU A 200 7.43 -23.17 -26.44
C LEU A 200 6.79 -23.37 -25.04
N SER A 201 6.56 -22.29 -24.30
CA SER A 201 5.93 -22.36 -22.98
C SER A 201 4.42 -22.57 -23.04
N GLU A 202 3.77 -22.18 -24.14
CA GLU A 202 2.32 -22.34 -24.36
C GLU A 202 1.98 -23.63 -25.13
N PHE A 203 2.97 -24.27 -25.77
CA PHE A 203 2.78 -25.49 -26.55
C PHE A 203 2.44 -26.70 -25.68
N CYS A 204 1.28 -27.34 -25.88
CA CYS A 204 0.80 -28.53 -25.15
C CYS A 204 0.48 -28.33 -23.65
N VAL A 205 -0.04 -27.18 -23.21
CA VAL A 205 -0.56 -27.04 -21.83
C VAL A 205 -1.73 -28.03 -21.62
N ARG A 206 -1.66 -28.86 -20.59
CA ARG A 206 -2.81 -29.70 -20.19
C ARG A 206 -3.61 -29.01 -19.09
N LYS A 207 -4.94 -29.21 -19.07
CA LYS A 207 -5.82 -28.66 -18.01
C LYS A 207 -5.41 -29.08 -16.59
N ASN A 208 -4.88 -30.30 -16.44
CA ASN A 208 -4.48 -30.87 -15.14
C ASN A 208 -2.95 -30.87 -14.96
N GLU A 209 -2.24 -29.97 -15.64
CA GLU A 209 -0.80 -29.79 -15.47
C GLU A 209 -0.50 -29.10 -14.13
N ALA A 210 0.48 -29.60 -13.39
CA ALA A 210 0.94 -28.97 -12.17
C ALA A 210 1.60 -27.63 -12.50
N PHE A 211 1.25 -26.61 -11.73
CA PHE A 211 1.75 -25.27 -11.92
C PHE A 211 2.92 -25.01 -10.97
N ILE A 212 4.14 -24.93 -11.53
CA ILE A 212 5.36 -24.61 -10.78
C ILE A 212 5.72 -23.15 -11.06
N ILE A 213 5.73 -22.33 -10.02
CA ILE A 213 6.10 -20.91 -10.06
C ILE A 213 7.26 -20.68 -9.10
N ALA A 214 8.26 -19.91 -9.54
CA ALA A 214 9.36 -19.46 -8.69
C ALA A 214 10.00 -20.58 -7.85
N ASP A 215 10.19 -21.76 -8.45
CA ASP A 215 10.90 -22.83 -7.78
C ASP A 215 12.33 -22.37 -7.47
N TYR A 216 12.77 -22.57 -6.23
CA TYR A 216 14.15 -22.28 -5.81
C TYR A 216 15.12 -23.38 -6.28
N PHE A 217 14.71 -24.25 -7.21
CA PHE A 217 15.54 -25.34 -7.68
C PHE A 217 16.51 -24.87 -8.78
N PRO A 218 17.72 -25.44 -8.83
CA PRO A 218 18.54 -25.37 -10.02
C PRO A 218 17.79 -25.92 -11.24
N LEU A 219 18.02 -25.35 -12.42
CA LEU A 219 17.28 -25.65 -13.65
C LEU A 219 17.18 -27.16 -13.97
N LYS A 220 18.25 -27.91 -13.72
CA LYS A 220 18.30 -29.37 -13.89
C LYS A 220 17.21 -30.08 -13.10
N TYR A 221 16.99 -29.69 -11.85
CA TYR A 221 16.01 -30.31 -10.97
C TYR A 221 14.59 -29.87 -11.32
N SER A 222 14.38 -28.61 -11.72
CA SER A 222 13.08 -28.13 -12.21
C SER A 222 12.64 -28.91 -13.46
N ILE A 223 13.56 -29.17 -14.41
CA ILE A 223 13.30 -30.00 -15.58
C ILE A 223 12.98 -31.45 -15.18
N LEU A 224 13.80 -32.05 -14.32
CA LEU A 224 13.61 -33.43 -13.87
C LEU A 224 12.26 -33.62 -13.17
N TRP A 225 11.86 -32.66 -12.35
CA TRP A 225 10.56 -32.65 -11.66
C TRP A 225 9.39 -32.62 -12.64
N GLN A 226 9.43 -31.74 -13.64
CA GLN A 226 8.38 -31.63 -14.63
C GLN A 226 8.26 -32.92 -15.48
N LEU A 227 9.40 -33.53 -15.83
CA LEU A 227 9.41 -34.84 -16.48
C LEU A 227 8.80 -35.94 -15.59
N LYS A 228 9.12 -35.96 -14.29
CA LYS A 228 8.52 -36.91 -13.33
C LYS A 228 7.01 -36.72 -13.19
N LEU A 229 6.53 -35.49 -13.33
CA LEU A 229 5.10 -35.17 -13.36
C LEU A 229 4.43 -35.48 -14.71
N LYS A 230 5.17 -36.07 -15.67
CA LYS A 230 4.73 -36.36 -17.04
C LYS A 230 4.31 -35.10 -17.80
N GLN A 231 5.00 -33.99 -17.54
CA GLN A 231 4.77 -32.69 -18.14
C GLN A 231 5.95 -32.30 -19.02
N PHE A 232 5.69 -31.50 -20.05
CA PHE A 232 6.74 -30.96 -20.88
C PHE A 232 7.52 -29.89 -20.07
N PRO A 233 8.86 -29.99 -19.96
CA PRO A 233 9.62 -29.03 -19.16
C PRO A 233 9.48 -27.61 -19.67
N ARG A 234 9.01 -26.72 -18.81
CA ARG A 234 8.78 -25.32 -19.08
C ARG A 234 9.30 -24.47 -17.95
N LYS A 235 9.91 -23.36 -18.32
CA LYS A 235 10.20 -22.28 -17.38
C LYS A 235 9.15 -21.20 -17.58
N ARG A 236 8.09 -21.23 -16.77
CA ARG A 236 7.05 -20.21 -16.82
C ARG A 236 7.64 -18.89 -16.34
N ARG A 237 7.35 -17.81 -17.08
CA ARG A 237 7.74 -16.44 -16.74
C ARG A 237 6.49 -15.67 -16.37
N ASN A 238 6.64 -14.70 -15.48
CA ASN A 238 5.56 -13.75 -15.23
C ASN A 238 5.29 -12.98 -16.51
N LYS A 239 4.03 -13.01 -16.97
CA LYS A 239 3.60 -12.11 -18.03
C LYS A 239 3.63 -10.69 -17.46
N MET A 240 4.13 -9.76 -18.26
CA MET A 240 3.93 -8.35 -17.94
C MET A 240 2.44 -8.07 -18.08
N LEU A 241 1.86 -7.52 -17.02
CA LEU A 241 0.50 -7.01 -17.06
C LEU A 241 0.50 -5.64 -17.71
N GLU A 242 -0.57 -5.31 -18.42
CA GLU A 242 -0.77 -3.97 -18.95
C GLU A 242 -0.95 -2.99 -17.80
N VAL A 243 -0.34 -1.81 -17.94
CA VAL A 243 -0.51 -0.73 -16.97
C VAL A 243 -1.89 -0.12 -17.22
N PHE A 244 -2.79 -0.27 -16.26
CA PHE A 244 -4.08 0.41 -16.31
C PHE A 244 -3.91 1.92 -16.12
N GLU A 245 -4.56 2.73 -16.97
CA GLU A 245 -4.60 4.19 -16.79
C GLU A 245 -5.55 4.56 -15.65
N PHE A 246 -5.16 5.55 -14.84
CA PHE A 246 -6.00 6.01 -13.74
C PHE A 246 -7.31 6.62 -14.27
N ASP A 247 -8.44 6.02 -13.90
CA ASP A 247 -9.79 6.54 -14.16
C ASP A 247 -10.52 6.83 -12.85
N ARG A 248 -10.83 8.11 -12.63
CA ARG A 248 -11.53 8.59 -11.44
C ARG A 248 -13.02 8.25 -11.46
N ASN A 249 -13.64 8.14 -12.64
CA ASN A 249 -15.07 7.94 -12.78
C ASN A 249 -15.51 6.57 -12.26
N ILE A 250 -14.69 5.54 -12.48
CA ILE A 250 -14.92 4.18 -11.97
C ILE A 250 -14.93 4.18 -10.42
N ARG A 251 -14.16 5.09 -9.80
CA ARG A 251 -14.00 5.17 -8.34
C ARG A 251 -15.08 6.01 -7.65
N SER A 252 -15.60 7.02 -8.34
CA SER A 252 -16.68 7.85 -7.80
C SER A 252 -18.01 7.10 -7.63
N ASP A 253 -18.15 5.96 -8.31
CA ASP A 253 -19.37 5.15 -8.32
C ASP A 253 -19.28 3.95 -7.35
N TRP A 254 -18.67 4.13 -6.18
CA TRP A 254 -18.58 3.09 -5.16
C TRP A 254 -19.70 3.19 -4.13
N ASN A 255 -20.47 2.12 -3.97
CA ASN A 255 -21.47 2.01 -2.93
C ASN A 255 -20.82 1.45 -1.67
N LEU A 256 -20.56 2.33 -0.70
CA LEU A 256 -20.11 1.94 0.64
C LEU A 256 -21.31 1.71 1.56
N PRO A 257 -21.26 0.70 2.44
CA PRO A 257 -22.26 0.57 3.50
C PRO A 257 -22.26 1.84 4.36
N GLN A 258 -23.46 2.38 4.62
CA GLN A 258 -23.62 3.51 5.53
C GLN A 258 -23.43 3.01 6.96
N PHE A 259 -22.50 3.64 7.69
CA PHE A 259 -22.34 3.43 9.12
C PHE A 259 -22.92 4.62 9.87
N SER A 260 -23.53 4.37 11.03
CA SER A 260 -23.68 5.43 12.03
C SER A 260 -22.28 5.77 12.57
N ASP A 261 -21.98 7.07 12.69
CA ASP A 261 -20.65 7.61 13.00
C ASP A 261 -19.98 6.97 14.25
N ASP A 262 -20.75 6.40 15.16
CA ASP A 262 -20.26 5.80 16.42
C ASP A 262 -19.82 4.32 16.30
N ASN A 263 -20.23 3.58 15.26
CA ASN A 263 -20.03 2.12 15.23
C ASN A 263 -18.58 1.70 14.95
N PHE A 264 -17.78 2.55 14.31
CA PHE A 264 -16.37 2.23 14.06
C PHE A 264 -15.54 2.27 15.35
N PHE A 265 -15.96 3.03 16.36
CA PHE A 265 -15.26 3.14 17.65
C PHE A 265 -15.74 2.12 18.69
N LEU A 266 -16.89 1.49 18.44
CA LEU A 266 -17.53 0.53 19.35
C LEU A 266 -17.24 -0.95 19.03
N LEU A 267 -16.63 -1.24 17.88
CA LEU A 267 -15.95 -2.52 17.58
C LEU A 267 -14.50 -2.47 18.08
#